data_AF-A0A3D0HBC0-F1
#
_entry.id   AF-A0A3D0HBC0-F1
#
_cell.length_a   1.000
_cell.length_b   1.000
_cell.length_c   1.000
_cell.angle_alpha   90.00
_cell.angle_beta   90.00
_cell.angle_gamma   90.00
#
_symmetry.space_group_name_H-M   'P 1'
#
loop_
_entity.id
_entity.type
_entity.pdbx_description
1 polymer ?
#
loop_
_entity_poly.entity_id
_entity_poly.type
_entity_poly.pdbx_seq_one_letter_code
_entity_poly.pdbx_strand_id
1 'polypeptide(L)'
;MKERLALPPWTVLHIPHDSVFIPAAVRRKIRLNDSELDRELLRMTDFWTYALFGNGIAPSRAVVAPVNRLVVDVERFADDARETMAERG
;
A
#
# COMPACT_ATOMS: atom_id res chain seq x y z
N MET A 1 -6.09 -26.78 15.30
CA MET A 1 -5.42 -25.63 14.66
C MET A 1 -4.28 -26.17 13.83
N LYS A 2 -4.24 -25.94 12.51
CA LYS A 2 -3.09 -26.34 11.69
C LYS A 2 -1.88 -25.52 12.13
N GLU A 3 -0.78 -26.18 12.46
CA GLU A 3 0.51 -25.52 12.61
C GLU A 3 0.77 -24.71 11.33
N ARG A 4 0.88 -23.39 11.48
CA ARG A 4 1.27 -22.53 10.38
C ARG A 4 2.74 -22.83 10.14
N LEU A 5 3.04 -23.52 9.04
CA LEU A 5 4.43 -23.79 8.64
C LEU A 5 5.21 -22.48 8.71
N ALA A 6 6.34 -22.50 9.40
CA ALA A 6 7.21 -21.34 9.48
C ALA A 6 7.61 -20.94 8.06
N LEU A 7 7.41 -19.66 7.71
CA LEU A 7 7.81 -19.16 6.40
C LEU A 7 9.34 -19.26 6.28
N PRO A 8 9.87 -19.68 5.12
CA PRO A 8 11.30 -19.77 4.91
C PRO A 8 12.03 -18.48 5.29
N PRO A 9 13.29 -18.51 5.75
CA PRO A 9 14.00 -17.32 6.22
C PRO A 9 14.16 -16.24 5.14
N TRP A 10 14.11 -16.61 3.86
CA TRP A 10 14.19 -15.69 2.71
C TRP A 10 12.85 -15.07 2.29
N THR A 11 11.72 -15.38 2.95
CA THR A 11 10.45 -14.73 2.62
C THR A 11 10.46 -13.25 3.03
N VAL A 12 10.10 -12.38 2.09
CA VAL A 12 9.83 -10.96 2.32
C VAL A 12 8.33 -10.71 2.18
N LEU A 13 7.76 -9.98 3.13
CA LEU A 13 6.36 -9.55 3.08
C LEU A 13 6.32 -8.14 2.48
N HIS A 14 5.74 -7.99 1.29
CA HIS A 14 5.53 -6.69 0.65
C HIS A 14 4.13 -6.20 0.97
N ILE A 15 4.02 -5.03 1.63
CA ILE A 15 2.75 -4.40 2.02
C ILE A 15 2.67 -3.00 1.38
N PRO A 16 2.16 -2.91 0.14
CA PRO A 16 2.23 -1.68 -0.66
C PRO A 16 1.14 -0.65 -0.32
N HIS A 17 -0.02 -1.07 0.21
CA HIS A 17 -1.22 -0.23 0.24
C HIS A 17 -1.93 -0.15 1.61
N ASP A 18 -1.23 -0.42 2.72
CA ASP A 18 -1.79 -0.40 4.09
C ASP A 18 -1.89 1.02 4.69
N SER A 19 -1.04 1.95 4.23
CA SER A 19 -0.96 3.31 4.78
C SER A 19 -2.09 4.21 4.28
N VAL A 20 -2.67 4.99 5.19
CA VAL A 20 -3.59 6.10 4.89
C VAL A 20 -2.89 7.47 4.80
N PHE A 21 -1.57 7.51 5.01
CA PHE A 21 -0.86 8.77 5.18
C PHE A 21 -0.64 9.49 3.84
N ILE A 22 -1.07 10.75 3.78
CA ILE A 22 -0.82 11.67 2.67
C ILE A 22 -0.03 12.87 3.20
N PRO A 23 1.22 13.10 2.74
CA PRO A 23 1.99 14.28 3.15
C PRO A 23 1.27 15.59 2.81
N ALA A 24 1.33 16.58 3.70
CA ALA A 24 0.61 17.86 3.52
C ALA A 24 0.93 18.57 2.19
N ALA A 25 2.17 18.46 1.71
CA ALA A 25 2.58 19.02 0.42
C ALA A 25 1.89 18.35 -0.78
N VAL A 26 1.55 17.07 -0.67
CA VAL A 26 0.82 16.30 -1.68
C VAL A 26 -0.69 16.51 -1.52
N ARG A 27 -1.19 16.54 -0.27
CA ARG A 27 -2.60 16.85 0.03
C ARG A 27 -3.07 18.13 -0.66
N ARG A 28 -2.24 19.18 -0.69
CA ARG A 28 -2.56 20.46 -1.38
C ARG A 28 -2.67 20.36 -2.91
N LYS A 29 -2.13 19.30 -3.51
CA LYS A 29 -2.20 19.04 -4.96
C LYS A 29 -3.41 18.19 -5.34
N ILE A 30 -3.98 17.45 -4.39
CA ILE A 30 -5.20 16.66 -4.59
C ILE A 30 -6.41 17.61 -4.66
N ARG A 31 -7.23 17.44 -5.71
CA ARG A 31 -8.40 18.28 -5.98
C ARG A 31 -9.61 17.97 -5.11
N LEU A 32 -9.68 16.74 -4.58
CA LEU A 32 -10.75 16.31 -3.70
C LEU A 32 -10.78 17.15 -2.41
N ASN A 33 -11.99 17.49 -1.98
CA ASN A 33 -12.20 18.01 -0.62
C ASN A 33 -11.97 16.88 0.42
N ASP A 34 -11.98 17.23 1.70
CA ASP A 34 -11.66 16.24 2.76
C ASP A 34 -12.64 15.05 2.76
N SER A 35 -13.95 15.29 2.62
CA SER A 35 -14.94 14.22 2.61
C SER A 35 -14.82 13.31 1.38
N GLU A 36 -14.49 13.87 0.22
CA GLU A 36 -14.22 13.10 -0.99
C GLU A 36 -12.93 12.29 -0.87
N LEU A 37 -11.88 12.88 -0.29
CA LEU A 37 -10.61 12.21 -0.07
C LEU A 37 -10.75 11.07 0.93
N ASP A 38 -11.53 11.24 2.00
CA ASP A 38 -11.79 10.17 2.97
C ASP A 38 -12.50 8.98 2.32
N ARG A 39 -13.46 9.23 1.42
CA ARG A 39 -14.09 8.16 0.63
C ARG A 39 -13.09 7.47 -0.29
N GLU A 40 -12.16 8.22 -0.89
CA GLU A 40 -11.15 7.65 -1.75
C GLU A 40 -10.13 6.82 -0.97
N LEU A 41 -9.67 7.31 0.18
CA LEU A 41 -8.83 6.56 1.10
C LEU A 41 -9.50 5.26 1.53
N LEU A 42 -10.81 5.28 1.78
CA LEU A 42 -11.57 4.08 2.11
C LEU A 42 -11.54 3.03 0.97
N ARG A 43 -11.62 3.48 -0.29
CA ARG A 43 -11.64 2.61 -1.48
C ARG A 43 -10.26 2.11 -1.89
N MET A 44 -9.22 2.90 -1.63
CA MET A 44 -7.88 2.72 -2.19
C MET A 44 -6.86 2.22 -1.17
N THR A 45 -7.28 1.87 0.04
CA THR A 45 -6.38 1.36 1.08
C THR A 45 -6.72 -0.09 1.40
N ASP A 46 -5.71 -0.94 1.39
CA ASP A 46 -5.81 -2.33 1.83
C ASP A 46 -5.64 -2.36 3.35
N PHE A 47 -6.65 -1.87 4.06
CA PHE A 47 -6.59 -1.62 5.49
C PHE A 47 -6.18 -2.85 6.30
N TRP A 48 -5.26 -2.64 7.25
CA TRP A 48 -4.84 -3.63 8.24
C TRP A 48 -4.12 -4.85 7.64
N THR A 49 -3.72 -4.82 6.37
CA THR A 49 -2.99 -5.92 5.73
C THR A 49 -1.75 -6.32 6.54
N TYR A 50 -0.96 -5.35 7.03
CA TYR A 50 0.21 -5.70 7.85
C TYR A 50 -0.19 -6.30 9.19
N ALA A 51 -1.25 -5.80 9.84
CA ALA A 51 -1.72 -6.33 11.10
C ALA A 51 -2.26 -7.78 10.96
N LEU A 52 -2.97 -8.06 9.87
CA LEU A 52 -3.56 -9.37 9.60
C LEU A 52 -2.51 -10.43 9.22
N PHE A 53 -1.52 -10.07 8.41
CA PHE A 53 -0.58 -11.02 7.81
C PHE A 53 0.85 -10.94 8.36
N GLY A 54 1.21 -9.86 9.05
CA GLY A 54 2.57 -9.63 9.57
C GLY A 54 2.92 -10.44 10.83
N ASN A 55 1.93 -11.04 11.50
CA ASN A 55 2.18 -11.81 12.72
C ASN A 55 3.18 -12.95 12.46
N GLY A 56 4.23 -13.08 13.28
CA GLY A 56 5.27 -14.10 13.12
C GLY A 56 6.32 -13.80 12.04
N ILE A 57 6.27 -12.63 11.40
CA ILE A 57 7.32 -12.12 10.51
C ILE A 57 8.13 -11.05 11.25
N ALA A 58 9.45 -11.14 11.19
CA ALA A 58 10.31 -10.09 11.73
C ALA A 58 10.08 -8.78 10.97
N PRO A 59 10.00 -7.61 11.63
CA PRO A 59 9.80 -6.33 10.95
C PRO A 59 10.83 -6.04 9.86
N SER A 60 12.07 -6.52 10.02
CA SER A 60 13.14 -6.39 9.01
C SER A 60 12.89 -7.15 7.70
N ARG A 61 11.87 -8.01 7.66
CA ARG A 61 11.43 -8.80 6.51
C ARG A 61 10.11 -8.30 5.93
N ALA A 62 9.59 -7.20 6.45
CA ALA A 62 8.42 -6.52 5.93
C ALA A 62 8.84 -5.23 5.24
N VAL A 63 8.44 -5.07 3.99
CA VAL A 63 8.58 -3.82 3.23
C VAL A 63 7.20 -3.19 3.18
N VAL A 64 6.98 -2.21 4.03
CA VAL A 64 5.68 -1.51 4.16
C VAL A 64 5.80 -0.13 3.56
N ALA A 65 4.91 0.22 2.63
CA ALA A 65 4.89 1.56 2.05
C ALA A 65 4.49 2.61 3.12
N PRO A 66 5.24 3.72 3.24
CA PRO A 66 4.98 4.70 4.31
C PRO A 66 3.81 5.63 4.00
N VAL A 67 3.37 5.71 2.75
CA VAL A 67 2.34 6.64 2.27
C VAL A 67 1.24 5.87 1.54
N ASN A 68 0.06 6.49 1.43
CA ASN A 68 -1.06 5.95 0.68
C ASN A 68 -0.76 5.90 -0.83
N ARG A 69 -1.34 4.94 -1.54
CA ARG A 69 -1.15 4.76 -2.99
C ARG A 69 -1.59 5.95 -3.85
N LEU A 70 -2.49 6.81 -3.33
CA LEU A 70 -2.85 8.08 -3.97
C LEU A 70 -1.68 9.09 -4.03
N VAL A 71 -0.65 8.91 -3.20
CA VAL A 71 0.61 9.67 -3.28
C VAL A 71 1.52 9.07 -4.33
N VAL A 72 1.76 7.77 -4.22
CA VAL A 72 2.54 6.97 -5.18
C VAL A 72 2.10 5.52 -5.05
N ASP A 73 1.74 4.91 -6.16
CA ASP A 73 1.50 3.48 -6.21
C ASP A 73 2.82 2.75 -6.52
N VAL A 74 3.38 2.08 -5.51
CA VAL A 74 4.67 1.38 -5.64
C VAL A 74 4.59 0.11 -6.51
N GLU A 75 3.39 -0.28 -6.93
CA GLU A 75 3.17 -1.41 -7.83
C GLU A 75 2.94 -0.98 -9.29
N ARG A 76 3.00 0.33 -9.59
CA ARG A 76 2.97 0.86 -10.95
C ARG A 76 4.37 1.26 -11.41
N PHE A 77 4.61 1.14 -12.72
CA PHE A 77 5.80 1.74 -13.32
C PHE A 77 5.73 3.26 -13.29
N ALA A 78 6.90 3.90 -13.13
CA ALA A 78 7.02 5.36 -13.23
C ALA A 78 6.82 5.89 -14.66
N ASP A 79 7.00 5.02 -15.66
CA ASP A 79 6.77 5.31 -17.07
C ASP A 79 5.52 4.57 -17.52
N ASP A 80 4.45 5.30 -17.81
CA ASP A 80 3.17 4.74 -18.26
C ASP A 80 3.32 3.97 -19.57
N ALA A 81 4.30 4.28 -20.42
CA ALA A 81 4.55 3.52 -21.66
C ALA A 81 4.98 2.06 -21.38
N ARG A 82 5.41 1.77 -20.15
CA ARG A 82 5.78 0.43 -19.69
C ARG A 82 4.65 -0.28 -18.94
N GLU A 83 3.55 0.41 -18.68
CA GLU A 83 2.42 -0.08 -17.92
C GLU A 83 1.26 -0.39 -18.87
N THR A 84 1.08 -1.66 -19.22
CA THR A 84 0.01 -2.12 -20.14
C THR A 84 -1.39 -1.69 -19.67
N MET A 85 -1.58 -1.53 -18.35
CA MET A 85 -2.85 -1.13 -17.75
C MET A 85 -2.98 0.37 -17.53
N ALA A 86 -2.03 1.19 -17.99
CA ALA A 86 -2.02 2.65 -17.74
C ALA A 86 -3.31 3.32 -18.23
N GLU A 87 -3.87 2.87 -19.36
CA GLU A 87 -5.09 3.40 -19.97
C GLU A 87 -6.39 2.89 -19.34
N ARG A 88 -6.31 1.96 -18.38
CA ARG A 88 -7.46 1.28 -17.77
C ARG A 88 -7.74 1.72 -16.33
N GLY A 89 -6.84 2.54 -15.77
CA GLY A 89 -6.95 3.13 -14.43
C GLY A 89 -7.73 4.42 -14.39
#